data_AF-A0A0F2JDM9-F1
#
_entry.id   AF-A0A0F2JDM9-F1
#
_cell.length_a   1.000
_cell.length_b   1.000
_cell.length_c   1.000
_cell.angle_alpha   90.00
_cell.angle_beta   90.00
_cell.angle_gamma   90.00
#
_symmetry.space_group_name_H-M   'P 1'
#
loop_
_entity.id
_entity.type
_entity.pdbx_description
1 polymer ?
#
loop_
_entity_poly.entity_id
_entity_poly.type
_entity_poly.pdbx_seq_one_letter_code
_entity_poly.pdbx_strand_id
1 'polypeptide(L)'
;MNAFVKMFNGIYENRQSFIKTMTANIEMVILQRPDIGETEALDKRIEELKNELKRLIRFQVHNNADSEVYNEEYKSISGELEEVRKKRLEHDKVNESKDGLKQRYDEILETMNSRDSLLQDFDEQIFNALVEKIEVLTPTHFVFELKSGMRVEEIQDRV
;
A
#
# COMPACT_ATOMS: atom_id res chain seq x y z
N MET A 1 -12.42 26.18 20.77
CA MET A 1 -11.15 25.57 20.29
C MET A 1 -11.49 24.61 19.16
N ASN A 2 -10.78 24.67 18.03
CA ASN A 2 -11.06 23.83 16.86
C ASN A 2 -10.84 22.34 17.22
N ALA A 3 -11.77 21.45 16.82
CA ALA A 3 -11.69 20.01 17.10
C ALA A 3 -10.36 19.40 16.62
N PHE A 4 -9.88 19.86 15.46
CA PHE A 4 -8.59 19.43 14.93
C PHE A 4 -7.41 19.86 15.82
N VAL A 5 -7.39 21.11 16.28
CA VAL A 5 -6.30 21.63 17.13
C VAL A 5 -6.25 20.86 18.45
N LYS A 6 -7.43 20.54 19.03
CA LYS A 6 -7.53 19.73 20.25
C LYS A 6 -6.99 18.31 20.00
N MET A 7 -7.45 17.64 18.94
CA MET A 7 -6.98 16.32 18.51
C MET A 7 -5.45 16.28 18.35
N PHE A 8 -4.92 17.21 17.55
CA PHE A 8 -3.49 17.26 17.27
C PHE A 8 -2.68 17.48 18.54
N ASN A 9 -3.09 18.42 19.39
CA ASN A 9 -2.38 18.70 20.64
C ASN A 9 -2.40 17.48 21.58
N GLY A 10 -3.50 16.74 21.65
CA GLY A 10 -3.57 15.49 22.42
C GLY A 10 -2.62 14.40 21.88
N ILE A 11 -2.48 14.29 20.56
CA ILE A 11 -1.47 13.43 19.92
C ILE A 11 -0.06 13.91 20.25
N TYR A 12 0.20 15.22 20.13
CA TYR A 12 1.51 15.82 20.35
C TYR A 12 2.01 15.66 21.79
N GLU A 13 1.13 15.85 22.78
CA GLU A 13 1.44 15.60 24.19
C GLU A 13 1.81 14.14 24.45
N ASN A 14 1.19 13.21 23.72
CA ASN A 14 1.46 11.77 23.80
C ASN A 14 2.31 11.25 22.64
N ARG A 15 3.12 12.10 22.00
CA ARG A 15 3.80 11.82 20.73
C ARG A 15 4.61 10.53 20.74
N GLN A 16 5.33 10.24 21.82
CA GLN A 16 6.14 9.01 21.90
C GLN A 16 5.28 7.74 21.84
N SER A 17 4.16 7.72 22.57
CA SER A 17 3.23 6.58 22.58
C SER A 17 2.54 6.42 21.24
N PHE A 18 2.11 7.54 20.65
CA PHE A 18 1.52 7.59 19.31
C PHE A 18 2.49 7.04 18.25
N ILE A 19 3.72 7.55 18.19
CA ILE A 19 4.76 7.09 17.25
C ILE A 19 5.00 5.60 17.44
N LYS A 20 5.20 5.14 18.68
CA LYS A 20 5.42 3.71 18.97
C LYS A 20 4.30 2.82 18.44
N THR A 21 3.05 3.25 18.63
CA THR A 21 1.86 2.50 18.17
C THR A 21 1.79 2.47 16.64
N MET A 22 2.04 3.60 15.99
CA MET A 22 2.10 3.63 14.52
C MET A 22 3.23 2.77 13.96
N THR A 23 4.43 2.85 14.53
CA THR A 23 5.58 2.04 14.08
C THR A 23 5.25 0.55 14.12
N ALA A 24 4.70 0.06 15.23
CA ALA A 24 4.33 -1.34 15.36
C ALA A 24 3.27 -1.78 14.33
N ASN A 25 2.28 -0.94 14.06
CA ASN A 25 1.25 -1.21 13.06
C ASN A 25 1.83 -1.24 11.64
N ILE A 26 2.70 -0.28 11.29
CA ILE A 26 3.33 -0.20 9.98
C ILE A 26 4.30 -1.36 9.74
N GLU A 27 5.11 -1.72 10.73
CA GLU A 27 6.00 -2.88 10.65
C GLU A 27 5.21 -4.17 10.37
N MET A 28 4.10 -4.39 11.08
CA MET A 28 3.24 -5.56 10.87
C MET A 28 2.70 -5.65 9.44
N VAL A 29 2.29 -4.52 8.86
CA VAL A 29 1.75 -4.48 7.48
C VAL A 29 2.86 -4.65 6.44
N ILE A 30 4.03 -4.03 6.65
CA ILE A 30 5.19 -4.15 5.76
C ILE A 30 5.71 -5.60 5.73
N LEU A 31 5.71 -6.31 6.85
CA LEU A 31 6.12 -7.72 6.92
C LEU A 31 5.27 -8.67 6.06
N GLN A 32 4.05 -8.27 5.69
CA GLN A 32 3.19 -9.07 4.81
C GLN A 32 3.54 -8.92 3.31
N ARG A 33 4.68 -8.29 2.96
CA ARG A 33 5.06 -8.10 1.53
C ARG A 33 5.25 -9.46 0.87
N PRO A 34 5.03 -9.55 -0.46
CA PRO A 34 5.41 -10.75 -1.18
C PRO A 34 6.90 -11.02 -0.99
N ASP A 35 7.25 -12.30 -0.87
CA ASP A 35 8.64 -12.69 -0.74
C ASP A 35 9.42 -12.30 -2.02
N ILE A 36 10.63 -11.78 -1.83
CA ILE A 36 11.47 -11.32 -2.95
C ILE A 36 11.87 -12.53 -3.81
N GLY A 37 12.20 -13.67 -3.20
CA GLY A 37 12.54 -14.89 -3.91
C GLY A 37 11.37 -15.46 -4.70
N GLU A 38 10.15 -15.42 -4.15
CA GLU A 38 8.94 -15.79 -4.90
C GLU A 38 8.72 -14.87 -6.11
N THR A 39 8.97 -13.57 -5.93
CA THR A 39 8.81 -12.57 -6.98
C THR A 39 9.82 -12.77 -8.12
N GLU A 40 11.09 -13.02 -7.78
CA GLU A 40 12.14 -13.37 -8.74
C GLU A 40 11.85 -14.69 -9.46
N ALA A 41 11.28 -15.67 -8.75
CA ALA A 41 10.89 -16.95 -9.34
C ALA A 41 9.77 -16.77 -10.38
N LEU A 42 8.80 -15.88 -10.13
CA LEU A 42 7.77 -15.53 -11.11
C LEU A 42 8.39 -14.88 -12.35
N ASP A 43 9.32 -13.93 -12.17
CA ASP A 43 10.01 -13.27 -13.29
C ASP A 43 10.79 -14.27 -14.14
N LYS A 44 11.50 -15.20 -13.49
CA LYS A 44 12.20 -16.29 -14.18
C LYS A 44 11.24 -17.19 -14.96
N ARG A 45 10.12 -17.60 -14.37
CA ARG A 45 9.13 -18.46 -15.03
C ARG A 45 8.49 -17.78 -16.23
N ILE A 46 8.21 -16.47 -16.14
CA ILE A 46 7.71 -15.67 -17.26
C ILE A 46 8.70 -15.73 -18.44
N GLU A 47 10.00 -15.56 -18.19
CA GLU A 47 11.01 -15.61 -19.26
C GLU A 47 11.20 -17.02 -19.83
N GLU A 48 11.11 -18.05 -19.01
CA GLU A 48 11.11 -19.46 -19.47
C GLU A 48 9.94 -19.73 -20.43
N LEU A 49 8.70 -19.41 -20.03
CA LEU A 49 7.50 -19.60 -20.84
C LEU A 49 7.54 -18.81 -22.15
N LYS A 50 8.02 -17.55 -22.11
CA LYS A 50 8.26 -16.76 -23.34
C LYS A 50 9.24 -17.46 -24.28
N ASN A 51 10.29 -18.07 -23.75
CA ASN A 51 11.28 -18.78 -24.55
C ASN A 51 10.74 -20.11 -25.10
N GLU A 52 9.90 -20.81 -24.35
CA GLU A 52 9.15 -21.98 -24.81
C GLU A 52 8.22 -21.64 -25.98
N LEU A 53 7.40 -20.57 -25.85
CA LEU A 53 6.56 -20.09 -26.96
C LEU A 53 7.40 -19.77 -28.21
N LYS A 54 8.52 -19.06 -28.04
CA LYS A 54 9.43 -18.75 -29.17
C LYS A 54 9.97 -20.03 -29.83
N ARG A 55 10.27 -21.07 -29.06
CA ARG A 55 10.73 -22.36 -29.59
C ARG A 55 9.61 -23.09 -30.33
N LEU A 56 8.41 -23.11 -29.77
CA LEU A 56 7.23 -23.73 -30.38
C LEU A 56 6.90 -23.08 -31.73
N ILE A 57 6.89 -21.75 -31.80
CA ILE A 57 6.66 -20.99 -33.04
C ILE A 57 7.72 -21.33 -34.10
N ARG A 58 9.00 -21.37 -33.73
CA ARG A 58 10.07 -21.75 -34.67
C ARG A 58 9.90 -23.18 -35.17
N PHE A 59 9.54 -24.11 -34.28
CA PHE A 59 9.31 -25.50 -34.64
C PHE A 59 8.19 -25.66 -35.67
N GLN A 60 7.07 -24.96 -35.49
CA GLN A 60 5.94 -24.97 -36.44
C GLN A 60 6.35 -24.50 -37.83
N VAL A 61 7.09 -23.39 -37.91
CA VAL A 61 7.56 -22.81 -39.18
C VAL A 61 8.48 -23.77 -39.95
N HIS A 62 9.30 -24.56 -39.24
CA HIS A 62 10.34 -25.38 -39.87
C HIS A 62 9.92 -26.82 -40.18
N ASN A 63 8.96 -27.36 -39.42
CA ASN A 63 8.65 -28.79 -39.47
C ASN A 63 7.22 -29.10 -39.93
N ASN A 64 6.43 -28.07 -40.28
CA ASN A 64 5.03 -28.23 -40.69
C ASN A 64 4.27 -29.15 -39.73
N ALA A 65 4.47 -28.93 -38.42
CA ALA A 65 4.02 -29.84 -37.39
C ALA A 65 2.49 -29.92 -37.36
N ASP A 66 2.00 -31.05 -36.84
CA ASP A 66 0.57 -31.31 -36.68
C ASP A 66 -0.10 -30.11 -35.98
N SER A 67 -1.11 -29.54 -36.64
CA SER A 67 -1.72 -28.29 -36.22
C SER A 67 -2.50 -28.44 -34.91
N GLU A 68 -3.00 -29.63 -34.59
CA GLU A 68 -3.75 -29.89 -33.36
C GLU A 68 -2.79 -29.90 -32.16
N VAL A 69 -1.70 -30.65 -32.25
CA VAL A 69 -0.66 -30.72 -31.20
C VAL A 69 -0.02 -29.35 -30.96
N TYR A 70 0.29 -28.60 -32.02
CA TYR A 70 0.82 -27.24 -31.88
C TYR A 70 -0.15 -26.31 -31.14
N ASN A 71 -1.45 -26.36 -31.49
CA ASN A 71 -2.46 -25.48 -30.91
C ASN A 71 -2.69 -25.78 -29.41
N GLU A 72 -2.68 -27.06 -29.03
CA GLU A 72 -2.80 -27.46 -27.62
C GLU A 72 -1.62 -26.98 -26.78
N GLU A 73 -0.39 -27.23 -27.23
CA GLU A 73 0.83 -26.77 -26.57
C GLU A 73 0.89 -25.25 -26.48
N TYR A 74 0.54 -24.55 -27.57
CA TYR A 74 0.49 -23.09 -27.59
C TYR A 74 -0.50 -22.55 -26.56
N LYS A 75 -1.70 -23.14 -26.48
CA LYS A 75 -2.74 -22.73 -25.53
C LYS A 75 -2.31 -23.01 -24.09
N SER A 76 -1.67 -24.15 -23.83
CA SER A 76 -1.13 -24.51 -22.53
C SER A 76 -0.10 -23.49 -22.04
N ILE A 77 0.96 -23.26 -22.83
CA ILE A 77 2.06 -22.36 -22.45
C ILE A 77 1.55 -20.92 -22.34
N SER A 78 0.68 -20.47 -23.25
CA SER A 78 0.11 -19.12 -23.19
C SER A 78 -0.80 -18.94 -21.98
N GLY A 79 -1.60 -19.96 -21.63
CA GLY A 79 -2.45 -19.93 -20.45
C GLY A 79 -1.64 -19.84 -19.15
N GLU A 80 -0.58 -20.65 -19.03
CA GLU A 80 0.31 -20.57 -17.88
C GLU A 80 1.01 -19.20 -17.80
N LEU A 81 1.47 -18.66 -18.94
CA LEU A 81 2.14 -17.36 -18.98
C LEU A 81 1.23 -16.24 -18.46
N GLU A 82 -0.05 -16.24 -18.83
CA GLU A 82 -1.00 -15.25 -18.35
C GLU A 82 -1.27 -15.36 -16.86
N GLU A 83 -1.41 -16.57 -16.31
CA GLU A 83 -1.59 -16.77 -14.86
C GLU A 83 -0.36 -16.31 -14.06
N VAL A 84 0.85 -16.65 -14.51
CA VAL A 84 2.10 -16.24 -13.84
C VAL A 84 2.25 -14.71 -13.89
N ARG A 85 1.94 -14.07 -15.03
CA ARG A 85 1.94 -12.60 -15.17
C ARG A 85 0.94 -11.94 -14.23
N LYS A 86 -0.27 -12.51 -14.11
CA LYS A 86 -1.31 -11.99 -13.23
C LYS A 86 -0.83 -12.03 -11.77
N LYS A 87 -0.27 -13.15 -11.32
CA LYS A 87 0.29 -13.26 -9.96
C LYS A 87 1.43 -12.28 -9.72
N ARG A 88 2.31 -12.08 -10.71
CA ARG A 88 3.40 -11.09 -10.62
C ARG A 88 2.89 -9.66 -10.48
N LEU A 89 1.85 -9.31 -11.24
CA LEU A 89 1.20 -8.01 -11.14
C LEU A 89 0.51 -7.81 -9.78
N GLU A 90 -0.07 -8.86 -9.20
CA GLU A 90 -0.62 -8.81 -7.84
C GLU A 90 0.47 -8.51 -6.81
N HIS A 91 1.67 -9.11 -6.94
CA HIS A 91 2.81 -8.79 -6.09
C HIS A 91 3.22 -7.31 -6.20
N ASP A 92 3.27 -6.77 -7.43
CA ASP A 92 3.60 -5.35 -7.66
C ASP A 92 2.59 -4.42 -7.01
N LYS A 93 1.29 -4.66 -7.20
CA LYS A 93 0.23 -3.87 -6.57
C LYS A 93 0.31 -3.86 -5.05
N VAL A 94 0.63 -5.02 -4.45
CA VAL A 94 0.82 -5.12 -3.00
C VAL A 94 2.03 -4.30 -2.55
N ASN A 95 3.13 -4.35 -3.30
CA ASN A 95 4.33 -3.57 -3.00
C ASN A 95 4.09 -2.07 -3.13
N GLU A 96 3.49 -1.60 -4.22
CA GLU A 96 3.16 -0.19 -4.45
C GLU A 96 2.26 0.37 -3.34
N SER A 97 1.21 -0.39 -2.97
CA SER A 97 0.32 -0.01 -1.86
C SER A 97 1.08 0.19 -0.54
N LYS A 98 2.02 -0.71 -0.25
CA LYS A 98 2.83 -0.65 0.97
C LYS A 98 3.90 0.42 0.94
N ASP A 99 4.45 0.73 -0.23
CA ASP A 99 5.37 1.85 -0.41
C ASP A 99 4.64 3.17 -0.16
N GLY A 100 3.42 3.32 -0.70
CA GLY A 100 2.57 4.47 -0.43
C GLY A 100 2.21 4.60 1.06
N LEU A 101 1.92 3.50 1.74
CA LEU A 101 1.66 3.50 3.18
C LEU A 101 2.91 3.93 3.98
N LYS A 102 4.09 3.43 3.60
CA LYS A 102 5.35 3.82 4.24
C LYS A 102 5.65 5.31 4.04
N GLN A 103 5.44 5.84 2.83
CA GLN A 103 5.63 7.26 2.55
C GLN A 103 4.72 8.13 3.44
N ARG A 104 3.43 7.79 3.56
CA ARG A 104 2.49 8.51 4.44
C ARG A 104 2.93 8.47 5.91
N TYR A 105 3.47 7.34 6.36
CA TYR A 105 4.03 7.22 7.71
C TYR A 105 5.23 8.14 7.93
N ASP A 106 6.16 8.18 6.96
CA ASP A 106 7.34 9.06 7.03
C ASP A 106 6.94 10.54 7.05
N GLU A 107 5.94 10.95 6.25
CA GLU A 107 5.36 12.31 6.25
C GLU A 107 4.75 12.69 7.62
N ILE A 108 4.03 11.75 8.27
CA ILE A 108 3.49 11.99 9.61
C ILE A 108 4.62 12.15 10.63
N LEU A 109 5.64 11.29 10.59
CA LEU A 109 6.77 11.38 11.51
C LEU A 109 7.50 12.71 11.37
N GLU A 110 7.75 13.15 10.13
CA GLU A 110 8.38 14.44 9.85
C GLU A 110 7.53 15.59 10.41
N THR A 111 6.22 15.57 10.19
CA THR A 111 5.29 16.56 10.72
C THR A 111 5.31 16.61 12.25
N MET A 112 5.35 15.46 12.92
CA MET A 112 5.36 15.36 14.38
C MET A 112 6.69 15.76 15.02
N ASN A 113 7.82 15.50 14.33
CA ASN A 113 9.17 15.74 14.86
C ASN A 113 9.71 17.13 14.53
N SER A 114 9.24 17.77 13.46
CA SER A 114 9.68 19.12 13.04
C SER A 114 9.12 20.26 13.91
N ARG A 115 8.18 19.97 14.83
CA ARG A 115 7.57 20.97 15.71
C ARG A 115 8.10 20.91 17.13
N ASP A 116 8.25 22.11 17.69
CA ASP A 116 8.67 22.36 19.06
C ASP A 116 7.52 22.79 19.98
N SER A 117 6.34 23.09 19.44
CA SER A 117 5.20 23.62 20.20
C SER A 117 3.84 23.13 19.71
N LEU A 118 2.86 23.21 20.62
CA LEU A 118 1.44 22.92 20.36
C LEU A 118 0.87 23.85 19.28
N LEU A 119 -0.13 23.37 18.55
CA LEU A 119 -0.89 24.20 17.64
C LEU A 119 -1.72 25.22 18.43
N GLN A 120 -1.55 26.49 18.09
CA GLN A 120 -2.38 27.58 18.59
C GLN A 120 -3.65 27.72 17.75
N ASP A 121 -3.52 27.56 16.43
CA ASP A 121 -4.59 27.68 15.44
C ASP A 121 -4.55 26.54 14.42
N PHE A 122 -5.55 26.49 13.53
CA PHE A 122 -5.60 25.51 12.46
C PHE A 122 -4.44 25.70 11.47
N ASP A 123 -3.79 24.60 11.12
CA ASP A 123 -2.71 24.54 10.15
C ASP A 123 -3.10 23.55 9.04
N GLU A 124 -3.36 24.08 7.85
CA GLU A 124 -3.83 23.31 6.70
C GLU A 124 -2.79 22.28 6.24
N GLN A 125 -1.51 22.61 6.32
CA GLN A 125 -0.44 21.70 5.90
C GLN A 125 -0.40 20.47 6.81
N ILE A 126 -0.53 20.68 8.12
CA ILE A 126 -0.57 19.59 9.10
C ILE A 126 -1.85 18.79 8.97
N PHE A 127 -2.97 19.47 8.78
CA PHE A 127 -4.23 18.80 8.55
C PHE A 127 -4.13 17.84 7.37
N ASN A 128 -3.63 18.32 6.23
CA ASN A 128 -3.47 17.52 5.02
C ASN A 128 -2.39 16.43 5.16
N ALA A 129 -1.39 16.63 6.02
CA ALA A 129 -0.37 15.61 6.29
C ALA A 129 -0.89 14.46 7.17
N LEU A 130 -1.80 14.75 8.11
CA LEU A 130 -2.24 13.79 9.13
C LEU A 130 -3.59 13.14 8.84
N VAL A 131 -4.56 13.90 8.36
CA VAL A 131 -5.97 13.48 8.29
C VAL A 131 -6.27 12.91 6.91
N GLU A 132 -6.81 11.69 6.86
CA GLU A 132 -7.33 11.08 5.64
C GLU A 132 -8.80 11.50 5.44
N LYS A 133 -9.62 11.35 6.49
CA LYS A 133 -11.02 11.76 6.48
C LYS A 133 -11.52 12.07 7.89
N ILE A 134 -12.67 12.74 7.96
CA ILE A 134 -13.39 13.02 9.21
C ILE A 134 -14.78 12.41 9.11
N GLU A 135 -15.14 11.60 10.12
CA GLU A 135 -16.52 11.17 10.31
C GLU A 135 -17.18 12.08 11.35
N VAL A 136 -18.25 12.77 10.96
CA VAL A 136 -19.02 13.64 11.84
C VAL A 136 -20.20 12.86 12.39
N LEU A 137 -20.11 12.41 13.65
CA LEU A 137 -21.17 11.65 14.30
C LEU A 137 -22.26 12.59 14.83
N THR A 138 -21.84 13.71 15.43
CA THR A 138 -22.74 14.79 15.86
C THR A 138 -22.02 16.13 15.67
N PRO A 139 -22.70 17.29 15.81
CA PRO A 139 -22.05 18.60 15.74
C PRO A 139 -20.90 18.81 16.75
N THR A 140 -20.80 17.96 17.78
CA THR A 140 -19.75 18.03 18.81
C THR A 140 -18.96 16.73 18.94
N HIS A 141 -19.14 15.75 18.05
CA HIS A 141 -18.45 14.46 18.11
C HIS A 141 -17.89 14.12 16.73
N PHE A 142 -16.57 14.11 16.64
CA PHE A 142 -15.80 13.89 15.44
C PHE A 142 -14.91 12.66 15.61
N VAL A 143 -14.78 11.85 14.56
CA VAL A 143 -13.77 10.81 14.48
C VAL A 143 -12.82 11.17 13.35
N PHE A 144 -11.57 11.44 13.70
CA PHE A 144 -10.49 11.67 12.76
C PHE A 144 -9.88 10.33 12.37
N GLU A 145 -9.99 9.96 11.10
CA GLU A 145 -9.19 8.88 10.54
C GLU A 145 -7.90 9.47 10.00
N LEU A 146 -6.79 9.05 10.58
CA LEU A 146 -5.46 9.48 10.19
C LEU A 146 -4.98 8.69 8.98
N LYS A 147 -4.07 9.26 8.20
CA LYS A 147 -3.43 8.57 7.06
C LYS A 147 -2.67 7.30 7.46
N SER A 148 -2.35 7.15 8.74
CA SER A 148 -1.79 5.91 9.32
C SER A 148 -2.83 4.80 9.57
N GLY A 149 -4.12 5.07 9.36
CA GLY A 149 -5.25 4.17 9.63
C GLY A 149 -5.76 4.20 11.07
N MET A 150 -5.15 4.99 11.96
CA MET A 150 -5.64 5.16 13.32
C MET A 150 -6.86 6.08 13.38
N ARG A 151 -7.75 5.80 14.33
CA ARG A 151 -8.95 6.61 14.57
C ARG A 151 -8.83 7.31 15.91
N VAL A 152 -9.04 8.63 15.91
CA VAL A 152 -9.01 9.46 17.11
C VAL A 152 -10.36 10.14 17.27
N GLU A 153 -11.02 9.86 18.39
CA GLU A 153 -12.30 10.49 18.75
C GLU A 153 -12.05 11.82 19.44
N GLU A 154 -12.78 12.85 19.01
CA GLU A 154 -12.80 14.15 19.68
C GLU A 154 -14.22 14.60 19.96
N ILE A 155 -14.43 14.95 21.23
CA ILE A 155 -15.68 15.51 21.71
C ILE A 155 -15.43 16.97 22.09
N GLN A 156 -16.20 17.87 21.48
CA GLN A 156 -16.25 19.27 21.88
C GLN A 156 -17.25 19.44 23.01
N ASP A 157 -16.80 20.02 24.12
CA ASP A 157 -17.69 20.48 25.17
C ASP A 157 -18.52 21.66 24.63
N ARG A 158 -19.84 21.63 24.83
CA ARG A 158 -20.68 22.80 24.57
C ARG A 158 -20.32 23.86 25.61
N VAL A 159 -19.74 24.97 25.16
CA VAL A 159 -19.60 26.21 25.93
C VAL A 159 -20.97 26.81 26.15
#